data_AF-A0A959FEC7-F1
#
_entry.id   AF-A0A959FEC7-F1
#
_cell.length_a   1.000
_cell.length_b   1.000
_cell.length_c   1.000
_cell.angle_alpha   90.00
_cell.angle_beta   90.00
_cell.angle_gamma   90.00
#
_symmetry.space_group_name_H-M   'P 1'
#
loop_
_entity.id
_entity.type
_entity.pdbx_description
1 polymer ?
#
loop_
_entity_poly.entity_id
_entity_poly.type
_entity_poly.pdbx_seq_one_letter_code
_entity_poly.pdbx_strand_id
1 'polypeptide(L)'
;DENDVILFYFSGHGLPGSFLPVDYDGYNNKLEHTEIRQVLEASKAKHKLVLADACHSGSILASRQGLNSILQRYYEAFENTRGGTALMMSSKGEEYSLEDGGLRSGIFSHFLVRGLKGEADANGDKMVVIQELFDYVYKQVRLYTGNVQTPTLTGNFDSRMPVAAIRN
;
A
#
# COMPACT_ATOMS: atom_id res chain seq x y z
N ASP A 1 3.07 -5.98 -19.80
CA ASP A 1 3.35 -7.42 -19.70
C ASP A 1 3.97 -7.73 -18.32
N GLU A 2 5.08 -8.46 -18.21
CA GLU A 2 5.80 -8.62 -16.94
C GLU A 2 6.40 -7.30 -16.47
N ASN A 3 6.75 -6.39 -17.39
CA ASN A 3 7.31 -5.08 -17.06
C ASN A 3 6.24 -4.02 -16.69
N ASP A 4 4.98 -4.42 -16.50
CA ASP A 4 3.92 -3.53 -15.97
C ASP A 4 3.97 -3.40 -14.44
N VAL A 5 3.65 -2.20 -13.96
CA VAL A 5 3.18 -1.98 -12.59
C VAL A 5 1.65 -2.06 -12.58
N ILE A 6 1.06 -2.81 -11.65
CA ILE A 6 -0.32 -2.55 -11.22
C ILE A 6 -0.28 -1.78 -9.91
N LEU A 7 -0.92 -0.62 -9.89
CA LEU A 7 -1.28 0.10 -8.68
C LEU A 7 -2.81 0.04 -8.51
N PHE A 8 -3.26 -0.63 -7.45
CA PHE A 8 -4.63 -0.55 -6.97
C PHE A 8 -4.65 0.32 -5.71
N TYR A 9 -5.55 1.30 -5.65
CA TYR A 9 -5.80 2.09 -4.46
C TYR A 9 -7.31 2.14 -4.21
N PHE A 10 -7.73 1.80 -2.99
CA PHE A 10 -9.10 1.95 -2.52
C PHE A 10 -9.13 2.81 -1.26
N SER A 11 -10.17 3.63 -1.13
CA SER A 11 -10.50 4.36 0.10
C SER A 11 -12.01 4.39 0.24
N GLY A 12 -12.50 4.09 1.45
CA GLY A 12 -13.93 3.94 1.73
C GLY A 12 -14.20 2.87 2.79
N HIS A 13 -15.42 2.38 2.84
CA HIS A 13 -15.80 1.36 3.82
C HIS A 13 -15.37 -0.06 3.39
N GLY A 14 -15.13 -0.91 4.38
CA GLY A 14 -14.74 -2.30 4.19
C GLY A 14 -15.24 -3.18 5.33
N LEU A 15 -15.50 -4.44 5.01
CA LEU A 15 -15.84 -5.51 5.94
C LEU A 15 -14.73 -6.59 5.89
N PRO A 16 -14.68 -7.53 6.85
CA PRO A 16 -13.78 -8.67 6.76
C PRO A 16 -13.93 -9.42 5.43
N GLY A 17 -12.95 -9.27 4.54
CA GLY A 17 -12.90 -9.92 3.23
C GLY A 17 -13.42 -9.10 2.04
N SER A 18 -14.03 -7.93 2.21
CA SER A 18 -14.60 -7.14 1.10
C SER A 18 -14.49 -5.62 1.28
N PHE A 19 -14.27 -4.91 0.18
CA PHE A 19 -14.49 -3.47 0.08
C PHE A 19 -15.95 -3.17 -0.31
N LEU A 20 -16.47 -2.02 0.12
CA LEU A 20 -17.87 -1.62 -0.11
C LEU A 20 -17.97 -0.48 -1.15
N PRO A 21 -18.44 -0.77 -2.37
CA PRO A 21 -18.98 0.22 -3.31
C PRO A 21 -20.08 1.12 -2.74
N VAL A 22 -20.36 2.22 -3.45
CA VAL A 22 -21.39 3.21 -3.06
C VAL A 22 -22.83 2.68 -3.15
N ASP A 23 -23.05 1.62 -3.92
CA ASP A 23 -24.32 0.92 -4.13
C ASP A 23 -24.48 -0.33 -3.25
N TYR A 24 -23.66 -0.47 -2.20
CA TYR A 24 -23.78 -1.51 -1.19
C TYR A 24 -25.14 -1.45 -0.46
N ASP A 25 -25.99 -2.48 -0.64
CA ASP A 25 -27.36 -2.53 -0.10
C ASP A 25 -27.47 -3.11 1.32
N GLY A 26 -26.33 -3.47 1.93
CA GLY A 26 -26.25 -4.21 3.19
C GLY A 26 -25.98 -5.72 3.02
N TYR A 27 -26.01 -6.26 1.80
CA TYR A 27 -25.76 -7.69 1.56
C TYR A 27 -25.03 -7.99 0.24
N ASN A 28 -25.51 -7.41 -0.86
CA ASN A 28 -25.01 -7.52 -2.24
C ASN A 28 -24.04 -6.36 -2.55
N ASN A 29 -23.58 -6.25 -3.80
CA ASN A 29 -22.74 -5.14 -4.30
C ASN A 29 -21.50 -4.89 -3.42
N LYS A 30 -20.65 -5.92 -3.31
CA LYS A 30 -19.34 -5.90 -2.64
C LYS A 30 -18.24 -6.12 -3.68
N LEU A 31 -17.04 -5.59 -3.41
CA LEU A 31 -15.83 -5.98 -4.13
C LEU A 31 -15.00 -6.89 -3.23
N GLU A 32 -15.07 -8.21 -3.48
CA GLU A 32 -14.43 -9.22 -2.63
C GLU A 32 -12.89 -9.17 -2.79
N HIS A 33 -12.16 -9.21 -1.66
CA HIS A 33 -10.69 -9.21 -1.66
C HIS A 33 -10.11 -10.43 -2.40
N THR A 34 -10.86 -11.54 -2.45
CA THR A 34 -10.53 -12.75 -3.21
C THR A 34 -10.63 -12.54 -4.71
N GLU A 35 -11.60 -11.77 -5.20
CA GLU A 35 -11.75 -11.41 -6.62
C GLU A 35 -10.60 -10.49 -7.06
N ILE A 36 -10.34 -9.41 -6.29
CA ILE A 36 -9.19 -8.52 -6.52
C ILE A 36 -7.91 -9.34 -6.56
N ARG A 37 -7.71 -10.24 -5.58
CA ARG A 37 -6.54 -11.13 -5.53
C ARG A 37 -6.46 -12.01 -6.78
N GLN A 38 -7.55 -12.61 -7.24
CA GLN A 38 -7.55 -13.46 -8.45
C GLN A 38 -7.21 -12.67 -9.71
N VAL A 39 -7.74 -11.46 -9.88
CA VAL A 39 -7.40 -10.56 -11.00
C VAL A 39 -5.91 -10.17 -10.96
N LEU A 40 -5.37 -9.89 -9.78
CA LEU A 40 -3.94 -9.61 -9.60
C LEU A 40 -3.07 -10.86 -9.83
N GLU A 41 -3.45 -12.04 -9.36
CA GLU A 41 -2.71 -13.29 -9.56
C GLU A 41 -2.74 -13.74 -11.04
N ALA A 42 -3.85 -13.52 -11.76
CA ALA A 42 -3.97 -13.81 -13.19
C ALA A 42 -3.20 -12.82 -14.09
N SER A 43 -2.90 -11.61 -13.61
CA SER A 43 -2.12 -10.63 -14.38
C SER A 43 -0.65 -11.02 -14.47
N LYS A 44 -0.07 -10.89 -15.67
CA LYS A 44 1.37 -11.07 -15.90
C LYS A 44 2.25 -10.00 -15.26
N ALA A 45 1.69 -8.85 -14.85
CA ALA A 45 2.44 -7.76 -14.22
C ALA A 45 3.33 -8.28 -13.09
N LYS A 46 4.62 -7.98 -13.12
CA LYS A 46 5.56 -8.48 -12.11
C LYS A 46 5.33 -7.81 -10.75
N HIS A 47 4.86 -6.56 -10.74
CA HIS A 47 4.65 -5.78 -9.52
C HIS A 47 3.19 -5.39 -9.35
N LYS A 48 2.62 -5.74 -8.20
CA LYS A 48 1.27 -5.35 -7.79
C LYS A 48 1.36 -4.64 -6.44
N LEU A 49 1.23 -3.32 -6.45
CA LEU A 49 1.04 -2.54 -5.24
C LEU A 49 -0.46 -2.32 -5.02
N VAL A 50 -0.94 -2.70 -3.85
CA VAL A 50 -2.33 -2.60 -3.45
C VAL A 50 -2.38 -1.77 -2.17
N LEU A 51 -3.16 -0.68 -2.18
CA LEU A 51 -3.22 0.31 -1.11
C LEU A 51 -4.67 0.45 -0.64
N ALA A 52 -4.92 0.44 0.66
CA ALA A 52 -6.29 0.43 1.19
C ALA A 52 -6.47 1.34 2.42
N ASP A 53 -7.25 2.42 2.23
CA ASP A 53 -7.75 3.26 3.31
C ASP A 53 -9.19 2.85 3.67
N ALA A 54 -9.28 1.66 4.29
CA ALA A 54 -10.52 1.01 4.72
C ALA A 54 -10.25 0.14 5.96
N CYS A 55 -11.32 -0.19 6.71
CA CYS A 55 -11.28 -1.04 7.90
C CYS A 55 -11.15 -2.54 7.56
N HIS A 56 -10.81 -3.37 8.56
CA HIS A 56 -10.89 -4.85 8.54
C HIS A 56 -10.05 -5.59 7.47
N SER A 57 -9.10 -4.92 6.82
CA SER A 57 -8.62 -5.38 5.52
C SER A 57 -7.35 -6.26 5.51
N GLY A 58 -6.56 -6.25 6.60
CA GLY A 58 -5.17 -6.76 6.68
C GLY A 58 -4.93 -8.28 6.65
N SER A 59 -5.61 -9.06 5.81
CA SER A 59 -5.60 -10.54 5.85
C SER A 59 -4.65 -11.25 4.87
N ILE A 60 -3.74 -10.53 4.18
CA ILE A 60 -3.17 -11.02 2.90
C ILE A 60 -1.62 -11.14 2.92
N LEU A 61 -1.12 -12.18 3.64
CA LEU A 61 0.23 -12.81 3.49
C LEU A 61 1.45 -12.04 4.06
N ALA A 62 2.66 -12.65 4.08
CA ALA A 62 3.92 -12.01 4.54
C ALA A 62 5.23 -12.77 4.15
N SER A 63 6.31 -12.07 3.70
CA SER A 63 7.73 -12.18 4.21
C SER A 63 8.93 -11.82 3.24
N ARG A 64 9.76 -10.83 3.66
CA ARG A 64 11.27 -10.69 3.59
C ARG A 64 12.10 -10.50 2.27
N GLN A 65 12.73 -9.30 2.16
CA GLN A 65 14.15 -8.92 1.80
C GLN A 65 14.81 -9.32 0.43
N GLY A 66 15.71 -8.51 -0.19
CA GLY A 66 16.16 -7.13 0.10
C GLY A 66 17.42 -6.58 -0.69
N LEU A 67 17.68 -5.26 -0.53
CA LEU A 67 18.84 -4.35 -0.83
C LEU A 67 19.33 -3.92 -2.26
N ASN A 68 19.12 -2.62 -2.54
CA ASN A 68 19.81 -1.66 -3.44
C ASN A 68 19.72 -1.80 -4.99
N SER A 69 19.76 -0.74 -5.81
CA SER A 69 19.73 0.77 -5.70
C SER A 69 20.01 1.31 -7.13
N ILE A 70 19.62 2.43 -7.78
CA ILE A 70 18.78 3.65 -7.62
C ILE A 70 17.96 3.97 -8.92
N LEU A 71 18.54 4.58 -10.00
CA LEU A 71 17.78 5.29 -11.06
C LEU A 71 17.64 4.63 -12.46
N GLN A 72 18.72 4.41 -13.25
CA GLN A 72 18.73 3.36 -14.31
C GLN A 72 18.16 2.05 -13.72
N ARG A 73 18.67 1.83 -12.52
CA ARG A 73 18.38 0.83 -11.54
C ARG A 73 16.99 0.94 -10.88
N TYR A 74 16.12 1.89 -11.27
CA TYR A 74 14.68 1.83 -10.95
C TYR A 74 14.06 0.70 -11.79
N TYR A 75 14.33 0.72 -13.10
CA TYR A 75 13.98 -0.37 -14.01
C TYR A 75 14.78 -1.64 -13.69
N GLU A 76 16.08 -1.57 -13.38
CA GLU A 76 16.82 -2.80 -13.03
C GLU A 76 16.38 -3.35 -11.66
N ALA A 77 15.98 -2.54 -10.68
CA ALA A 77 15.34 -3.04 -9.46
C ALA A 77 14.00 -3.69 -9.79
N PHE A 78 13.18 -3.04 -10.63
CA PHE A 78 11.91 -3.60 -11.13
C PHE A 78 12.12 -4.99 -11.74
N GLU A 79 13.08 -5.15 -12.67
CA GLU A 79 13.40 -6.41 -13.32
C GLU A 79 14.13 -7.42 -12.40
N ASN A 80 14.88 -7.00 -11.38
CA ASN A 80 15.63 -7.90 -10.46
C ASN A 80 14.94 -8.22 -9.13
N THR A 81 13.83 -7.58 -8.78
CA THR A 81 12.93 -8.13 -7.75
C THR A 81 12.45 -9.52 -8.16
N ARG A 82 11.88 -10.26 -7.21
CA ARG A 82 11.04 -11.44 -7.53
C ARG A 82 9.65 -11.07 -8.06
N GLY A 83 9.38 -9.78 -8.25
CA GLY A 83 8.02 -9.27 -8.33
C GLY A 83 7.25 -9.50 -7.02
N GLY A 84 5.93 -9.49 -7.12
CA GLY A 84 5.03 -9.84 -6.03
C GLY A 84 3.79 -8.96 -5.93
N THR A 85 2.99 -9.27 -4.90
CA THR A 85 1.87 -8.43 -4.47
C THR A 85 2.20 -7.89 -3.08
N ALA A 86 2.38 -6.58 -2.98
CA ALA A 86 2.50 -5.86 -1.73
C ALA A 86 1.17 -5.19 -1.39
N LEU A 87 0.73 -5.29 -0.15
CA LEU A 87 -0.52 -4.76 0.35
C LEU A 87 -0.26 -3.88 1.56
N MET A 88 -0.40 -2.55 1.39
CA MET A 88 -0.29 -1.59 2.49
C MET A 88 -1.68 -1.08 2.86
N MET A 89 -2.01 -1.11 4.15
CA MET A 89 -3.37 -0.84 4.62
C MET A 89 -3.37 0.09 5.82
N SER A 90 -4.43 0.88 5.94
CA SER A 90 -4.53 1.94 6.92
C SER A 90 -4.57 1.47 8.38
N SER A 91 -5.17 0.31 8.65
CA SER A 91 -5.41 -0.20 10.00
C SER A 91 -5.26 -1.72 10.07
N LYS A 92 -5.22 -2.28 11.29
CA LYS A 92 -5.37 -3.73 11.51
C LYS A 92 -6.82 -4.19 11.36
N GLY A 93 -7.00 -5.51 11.31
CA GLY A 93 -8.30 -6.19 11.19
C GLY A 93 -9.39 -5.85 12.23
N GLU A 94 -9.04 -5.15 13.32
CA GLU A 94 -9.95 -4.73 14.41
C GLU A 94 -9.88 -3.21 14.69
N GLU A 95 -9.16 -2.45 13.87
CA GLU A 95 -8.93 -1.00 14.05
C GLU A 95 -9.70 -0.23 12.96
N TYR A 96 -10.35 0.88 13.35
CA TYR A 96 -11.01 1.78 12.39
C TYR A 96 -9.98 2.63 11.62
N SER A 97 -10.20 2.90 10.34
CA SER A 97 -9.54 4.05 9.70
C SER A 97 -10.23 5.34 10.12
N LEU A 98 -9.45 6.42 10.22
CA LEU A 98 -9.89 7.71 10.73
C LEU A 98 -9.62 8.81 9.69
N GLU A 99 -10.63 9.65 9.49
CA GLU A 99 -10.52 10.91 8.77
C GLU A 99 -10.39 12.06 9.76
N ASP A 100 -9.61 13.09 9.41
CA ASP A 100 -9.57 14.35 10.16
C ASP A 100 -10.08 15.51 9.30
N GLY A 101 -10.97 16.32 9.89
CA GLY A 101 -11.57 17.48 9.25
C GLY A 101 -10.55 18.58 8.89
N GLY A 102 -9.39 18.59 9.56
CA GLY A 102 -8.26 19.46 9.20
C GLY A 102 -7.49 19.01 7.97
N LEU A 103 -7.35 17.69 7.74
CA LEU A 103 -6.53 17.12 6.67
C LEU A 103 -7.24 17.03 5.30
N ARG A 104 -8.58 17.02 5.26
CA ARG A 104 -9.40 16.82 4.05
C ARG A 104 -9.18 15.47 3.34
N SER A 105 -8.62 14.48 4.03
CA SER A 105 -8.45 13.10 3.56
C SER A 105 -8.27 12.15 4.76
N GLY A 106 -8.42 10.85 4.53
CA GLY A 106 -8.05 9.81 5.50
C GLY A 106 -6.58 9.96 5.96
N ILE A 107 -6.34 9.74 7.25
CA ILE A 107 -5.03 10.04 7.87
C ILE A 107 -3.92 9.17 7.27
N PHE A 108 -4.21 7.91 6.94
CA PHE A 108 -3.31 7.04 6.17
C PHE A 108 -3.01 7.62 4.79
N SER A 109 -4.03 7.98 4.01
CA SER A 109 -3.87 8.55 2.66
C SER A 109 -3.10 9.87 2.65
N HIS A 110 -3.25 10.73 3.67
CA HIS A 110 -2.45 11.95 3.81
C HIS A 110 -0.95 11.65 3.89
N PHE A 111 -0.54 10.76 4.80
CA PHE A 111 0.87 10.41 4.97
C PHE A 111 1.39 9.53 3.82
N LEU A 112 0.56 8.69 3.22
CA LEU A 112 0.89 7.93 2.01
C LEU A 112 1.31 8.85 0.86
N VAL A 113 0.53 9.90 0.59
CA VAL A 113 0.85 10.90 -0.46
C VAL A 113 2.09 11.72 -0.12
N ARG A 114 2.33 12.04 1.16
CA ARG A 114 3.55 12.75 1.59
C ARG A 114 4.80 11.88 1.47
N GLY A 115 4.70 10.61 1.84
CA GLY A 115 5.76 9.63 1.68
C GLY A 115 6.14 9.45 0.20
N LEU A 116 5.16 9.24 -0.68
CA LEU A 116 5.34 9.13 -2.13
C LEU A 116 5.89 10.42 -2.78
N LYS A 117 5.69 11.59 -2.17
CA LYS A 117 6.32 12.86 -2.60
C LYS A 117 7.77 13.02 -2.14
N GLY A 118 8.30 12.07 -1.38
CA GLY A 118 9.69 12.00 -0.98
C GLY A 118 9.97 12.17 0.51
N GLU A 119 8.95 12.44 1.35
CA GLU A 119 9.17 12.49 2.81
C GLU A 119 9.49 11.11 3.42
N ALA A 120 9.26 10.04 2.66
CA ALA A 120 9.65 8.68 3.01
C ALA A 120 11.07 8.29 2.51
N ASP A 121 11.75 9.13 1.72
CA ASP A 121 13.16 8.87 1.34
C ASP A 121 14.06 9.05 2.58
N ALA A 122 14.20 7.97 3.33
CA ALA A 122 14.91 7.93 4.60
C ALA A 122 16.43 7.83 4.43
N ASN A 123 16.90 7.50 3.22
CA ASN A 123 18.30 7.23 2.92
C ASN A 123 18.96 8.35 2.08
N GLY A 124 18.17 9.16 1.37
CA GLY A 124 18.57 10.32 0.57
C GLY A 124 18.91 10.02 -0.90
N ASP A 125 18.62 8.82 -1.40
CA ASP A 125 18.99 8.38 -2.75
C ASP A 125 18.00 8.76 -3.87
N LYS A 126 16.93 9.48 -3.50
CA LYS A 126 15.83 9.96 -4.35
C LYS A 126 14.84 8.89 -4.80
N MET A 127 14.94 7.68 -4.28
CA MET A 127 13.96 6.62 -4.48
C MET A 127 13.20 6.39 -3.17
N VAL A 128 11.91 6.10 -3.28
CA VAL A 128 11.14 5.58 -2.15
C VAL A 128 10.82 4.13 -2.46
N VAL A 129 11.26 3.21 -1.60
CA VAL A 129 10.86 1.79 -1.69
C VAL A 129 9.67 1.49 -0.78
N ILE A 130 8.97 0.39 -1.04
CA ILE A 130 7.76 -0.01 -0.30
C ILE A 130 7.98 -0.09 1.22
N GLN A 131 9.16 -0.54 1.69
CA GLN A 131 9.49 -0.59 3.11
C GLN A 131 9.62 0.81 3.70
N GLU A 132 10.30 1.74 3.02
CA GLU A 132 10.49 3.11 3.50
C GLU A 132 9.17 3.90 3.53
N LEU A 133 8.34 3.72 2.50
CA LEU A 133 6.98 4.26 2.49
C LEU A 133 6.17 3.73 3.66
N PHE A 134 6.25 2.43 3.95
CA PHE A 134 5.57 1.84 5.10
C PHE A 134 6.11 2.37 6.43
N ASP A 135 7.43 2.40 6.61
CA ASP A 135 8.05 2.84 7.87
C ASP A 135 7.74 4.32 8.16
N TYR A 136 7.69 5.17 7.12
CA TYR A 136 7.20 6.55 7.22
C TYR A 136 5.70 6.58 7.58
N VAL A 137 4.83 5.91 6.82
CA VAL A 137 3.37 5.96 7.02
C VAL A 137 2.99 5.39 8.39
N TYR A 138 3.54 4.24 8.77
CA TYR A 138 3.37 3.60 10.08
C TYR A 138 3.75 4.53 11.22
N LYS A 139 4.91 5.20 11.11
CA LYS A 139 5.38 6.18 12.10
C LYS A 139 4.43 7.38 12.18
N GLN A 140 4.13 8.02 11.05
CA GLN A 140 3.36 9.27 11.04
C GLN A 140 1.90 9.07 11.44
N VAL A 141 1.24 8.03 10.93
CA VAL A 141 -0.16 7.69 11.31
C VAL A 141 -0.23 7.42 12.80
N ARG A 142 0.65 6.57 13.36
CA ARG A 142 0.64 6.28 14.80
C ARG A 142 0.97 7.48 15.67
N LEU A 143 1.85 8.38 15.22
CA LEU A 143 2.12 9.64 15.93
C LEU A 143 0.89 10.56 15.90
N TYR A 144 0.24 10.72 14.75
CA TYR A 144 -0.92 11.59 14.58
C TYR A 144 -2.17 11.08 15.32
N THR A 145 -2.46 9.78 15.26
CA THR A 145 -3.62 9.16 15.91
C THR A 145 -3.36 8.72 17.36
N GLY A 146 -2.24 9.10 17.98
CA GLY A 146 -1.90 8.65 19.35
C GLY A 146 -1.80 7.12 19.50
N ASN A 147 -1.42 6.40 18.43
CA ASN A 147 -1.40 4.94 18.27
C ASN A 147 -2.77 4.24 18.10
N VAL A 148 -3.88 4.96 17.94
CA VAL A 148 -5.22 4.36 17.68
C VAL A 148 -5.28 3.61 16.35
N GLN A 149 -4.62 4.10 15.31
CA GLN A 149 -4.55 3.48 13.98
C GLN A 149 -3.15 2.91 13.74
N THR A 150 -3.04 1.62 13.42
CA THR A 150 -1.78 0.94 13.11
C THR A 150 -1.78 0.42 11.66
N PRO A 151 -1.12 1.13 10.72
CA PRO A 151 -0.96 0.63 9.37
C PRO A 151 -0.28 -0.74 9.31
N THR A 152 -0.61 -1.53 8.29
CA THR A 152 0.01 -2.84 8.04
C THR A 152 0.60 -2.92 6.64
N LEU A 153 1.71 -3.65 6.50
CA LEU A 153 2.29 -4.04 5.21
C LEU A 153 2.35 -5.57 5.17
N THR A 154 1.67 -6.15 4.19
CA THR A 154 1.48 -7.60 4.00
C THR A 154 1.74 -7.98 2.54
N GLY A 155 1.89 -9.27 2.27
CA GLY A 155 2.12 -9.82 0.93
C GLY A 155 3.39 -10.65 0.79
N ASN A 156 3.60 -11.12 -0.44
CA ASN A 156 4.88 -11.66 -0.91
C ASN A 156 5.41 -10.69 -1.97
N PHE A 157 6.46 -9.95 -1.63
CA PHE A 157 7.04 -8.87 -2.43
C PHE A 157 8.50 -8.64 -1.99
N ASP A 158 9.30 -8.06 -2.87
CA ASP A 158 10.64 -7.57 -2.50
C ASP A 158 10.51 -6.28 -1.67
N SER A 159 11.09 -6.21 -0.48
CA SER A 159 11.00 -5.03 0.38
C SER A 159 11.65 -3.76 -0.23
N ARG A 160 12.42 -3.92 -1.31
CA ARG A 160 12.94 -2.82 -2.15
C ARG A 160 11.97 -2.31 -3.21
N MET A 161 10.82 -2.95 -3.44
CA MET A 161 9.95 -2.65 -4.57
C MET A 161 9.77 -1.13 -4.70
N PRO A 162 10.28 -0.49 -5.77
CA PRO A 162 10.24 0.96 -5.89
C PRO A 162 8.80 1.44 -6.05
N VAL A 163 8.41 2.47 -5.29
CA VAL A 163 7.04 3.00 -5.28
C VAL A 163 6.95 4.49 -5.65
N ALA A 164 8.05 5.24 -5.50
CA ALA A 164 8.20 6.57 -6.08
C ALA A 164 9.66 6.88 -6.44
N ALA A 165 9.82 7.87 -7.33
CA ALA A 165 11.11 8.46 -7.68
C ALA A 165 10.98 9.99 -7.58
N ILE A 166 11.80 10.62 -6.75
CA ILE A 166 11.76 12.06 -6.50
C ILE A 166 12.39 12.78 -7.69
N ARG A 167 11.59 13.61 -8.37
CA ARG A 167 12.08 14.54 -9.41
C ARG A 167 12.35 15.90 -8.78
N ASN A 168 13.49 16.50 -9.16
CA ASN A 168 13.78 17.92 -8.91
C ASN A 168 12.81 18.81 -9.69
#